data_AF-A0A066YMQ6-F1
#
_entry.id   AF-A0A066YMQ6-F1
#
_cell.length_a   1.000
_cell.length_b   1.000
_cell.length_c   1.000
_cell.angle_alpha   90.00
_cell.angle_beta   90.00
_cell.angle_gamma   90.00
#
_symmetry.space_group_name_H-M   'P 1'
#
loop_
_entity.id
_entity.type
_entity.pdbx_description
1 polymer ?
#
loop_
_entity_poly.entity_id
_entity_poly.type
_entity_poly.pdbx_seq_one_letter_code
_entity_poly.pdbx_strand_id
1 'polypeptide(L)'
;MMNREEVDRALARLGAERDAIEAALLALQDHPGLRLLTGAELTGRTRERWAVAEGGVALLWALFDRYAEALASARAVRSRRTRPTAAELAELGELLSGRAVTVSGGRLPEAAGQLGSPARLVERVTLAELLERMNGWYAVVVEVVSAVDAVWSALPARIDLLLAELGRVQMLALSVGVRPGSHPLADELAELADRLTALRSEVVADPLALWRPARVPAQAGRGSEAAAWSSPPAPSTPAATTGWAAPWTTSGSSWRGCCGCATSPTSASSRSPTCSSAPT
;
A
#
# COMPACT_ATOMS: atom_id res chain seq x y z
N MET A 1 -28.28 -10.90 -23.97
CA MET A 1 -28.32 -12.28 -23.44
C MET A 1 -26.93 -12.85 -23.64
N MET A 2 -26.23 -13.26 -22.58
CA MET A 2 -24.87 -13.77 -22.68
C MET A 2 -24.85 -15.19 -23.23
N ASN A 3 -23.95 -15.48 -24.17
CA ASN A 3 -23.63 -16.85 -24.58
C ASN A 3 -22.66 -17.50 -23.58
N ARG A 4 -22.57 -18.83 -23.58
CA ARG A 4 -21.65 -19.62 -22.74
C ARG A 4 -20.21 -19.12 -22.78
N GLU A 5 -19.68 -18.84 -23.97
CA GLU A 5 -18.29 -18.38 -24.12
C GLU A 5 -18.08 -17.01 -23.47
N GLU A 6 -19.09 -16.13 -23.51
CA GLU A 6 -19.06 -14.83 -22.83
C GLU A 6 -19.08 -14.99 -21.32
N VAL A 7 -19.89 -15.93 -20.80
CA VAL A 7 -19.92 -16.27 -19.38
C VAL A 7 -18.57 -16.84 -18.92
N ASP A 8 -18.02 -17.80 -19.67
CA ASP A 8 -16.73 -18.43 -19.33
C ASP A 8 -15.59 -17.38 -19.34
N ARG A 9 -15.58 -16.47 -20.32
CA ARG A 9 -14.64 -15.33 -20.35
C ARG A 9 -14.85 -14.36 -19.18
N ALA A 10 -16.10 -14.05 -18.83
CA ALA A 10 -16.40 -13.18 -17.70
C ALA A 10 -15.95 -13.79 -16.36
N LEU A 11 -16.21 -15.08 -16.14
CA LEU A 11 -15.76 -15.80 -14.95
C LEU A 11 -14.24 -15.91 -14.85
N ALA A 12 -13.55 -16.09 -15.98
CA ALA A 12 -12.09 -16.08 -16.03
C ALA A 12 -11.54 -14.69 -15.64
N ARG A 13 -12.11 -13.61 -16.21
CA ARG A 13 -11.72 -12.22 -15.88
C ARG A 13 -11.93 -11.90 -14.40
N LEU A 14 -13.11 -12.19 -13.85
CA LEU A 14 -13.42 -11.96 -12.44
C LEU A 14 -12.57 -12.84 -11.50
N GLY A 15 -12.16 -14.03 -11.98
CA GLY A 15 -11.18 -14.85 -11.27
C GLY A 15 -9.82 -14.17 -11.15
N ALA A 16 -9.28 -13.68 -12.25
CA ALA A 16 -8.03 -12.92 -12.24
C ALA A 16 -8.12 -11.65 -11.40
N GLU A 17 -9.28 -10.97 -11.43
CA GLU A 17 -9.55 -9.81 -10.59
C GLU A 17 -9.54 -10.19 -9.09
N ARG A 18 -10.22 -11.27 -8.69
CA ARG A 18 -10.17 -11.80 -7.32
C ARG A 18 -8.73 -12.06 -6.86
N ASP A 19 -7.92 -12.69 -7.70
CA ASP A 19 -6.54 -13.05 -7.37
C ASP A 19 -5.67 -11.79 -7.19
N ALA A 20 -5.84 -10.80 -8.07
CA ALA A 20 -5.20 -9.51 -7.95
C ALA A 20 -5.65 -8.78 -6.68
N ILE A 21 -6.94 -8.91 -6.32
CA ILE A 21 -7.48 -8.30 -5.11
C ILE A 21 -6.83 -8.88 -3.86
N GLU A 22 -6.82 -10.20 -3.76
CA GLU A 22 -6.24 -10.93 -2.64
C GLU A 22 -4.76 -10.56 -2.47
N ALA A 23 -4.00 -10.56 -3.56
CA ALA A 23 -2.59 -10.19 -3.53
C ALA A 23 -2.36 -8.76 -3.01
N ALA A 24 -3.20 -7.80 -3.41
CA ALA A 24 -3.10 -6.42 -2.94
C ALA A 24 -3.45 -6.29 -1.45
N LEU A 25 -4.47 -7.01 -0.96
CA LEU A 25 -4.83 -6.99 0.46
C LEU A 25 -3.76 -7.65 1.34
N LEU A 26 -3.14 -8.74 0.88
CA LEU A 26 -2.00 -9.36 1.55
C LEU A 26 -0.79 -8.42 1.59
N ALA A 27 -0.47 -7.76 0.46
CA ALA A 27 0.60 -6.77 0.43
C ALA A 27 0.34 -5.59 1.38
N LEU A 28 -0.92 -5.15 1.53
CA LEU A 28 -1.30 -4.14 2.51
C LEU A 28 -1.11 -4.63 3.95
N GLN A 29 -1.45 -5.89 4.25
CA GLN A 29 -1.23 -6.49 5.58
C GLN A 29 0.25 -6.57 5.96
N ASP A 30 1.11 -6.88 4.98
CA ASP A 30 2.56 -6.98 5.17
C ASP A 30 3.25 -5.61 5.22
N HIS A 31 2.51 -4.51 5.02
CA HIS A 31 3.10 -3.18 4.94
C HIS A 31 3.70 -2.74 6.29
N PRO A 32 4.96 -2.27 6.32
CA PRO A 32 5.63 -1.86 7.56
C PRO A 32 4.89 -0.75 8.31
N GLY A 33 4.46 0.31 7.60
CA GLY A 33 3.62 1.36 8.17
C GLY A 33 2.37 0.86 8.90
N LEU A 34 1.67 -0.15 8.37
CA LEU A 34 0.46 -0.69 9.00
C LEU A 34 0.79 -1.39 10.33
N ARG A 35 1.86 -2.21 10.32
CA ARG A 35 2.33 -2.92 11.52
C ARG A 35 2.75 -1.95 12.62
N LEU A 36 3.40 -0.84 12.25
CA LEU A 36 3.84 0.17 13.20
C LEU A 36 2.65 0.97 13.76
N LEU A 37 1.64 1.28 12.96
CA LEU A 37 0.44 2.02 13.39
C LEU A 37 -0.42 1.25 14.41
N THR A 38 -0.51 -0.07 14.28
CA THR A 38 -1.39 -0.91 15.11
C THR A 38 -0.96 -0.98 16.59
N GLY A 39 0.30 -0.63 16.91
CA GLY A 39 0.84 -0.71 18.27
C GLY A 39 1.43 0.61 18.81
N ALA A 40 1.31 1.71 18.07
CA ALA A 40 1.92 2.98 18.44
C ALA A 40 0.95 3.88 19.22
N GLU A 41 1.47 4.64 20.18
CA GLU A 41 0.74 5.75 20.80
C GLU A 41 0.72 6.95 19.85
N LEU A 42 -0.25 6.97 18.94
CA LEU A 42 -0.39 8.01 17.93
C LEU A 42 -0.97 9.28 18.54
N THR A 43 -0.55 10.44 18.02
CA THR A 43 -1.06 11.77 18.39
C THR A 43 -1.39 12.60 17.15
N GLY A 44 -2.04 13.75 17.37
CA GLY A 44 -2.31 14.77 16.34
C GLY A 44 -2.92 14.23 15.05
N ARG A 45 -2.34 14.66 13.92
CA ARG A 45 -2.86 14.39 12.57
C ARG A 45 -2.80 12.91 12.22
N THR A 46 -1.78 12.21 12.70
CA THR A 46 -1.64 10.76 12.48
C THR A 46 -2.76 10.00 13.13
N ARG A 47 -3.10 10.31 14.39
CA ARG A 47 -4.24 9.69 15.08
C ARG A 47 -5.56 9.93 14.35
N GLU A 48 -5.82 11.18 13.94
CA GLU A 48 -7.05 11.55 13.24
C GLU A 48 -7.22 10.79 11.93
N ARG A 49 -6.18 10.76 11.09
CA ARG A 49 -6.22 10.04 9.81
C ARG A 49 -6.28 8.52 10.00
N TRP A 50 -5.57 7.99 10.99
CA TRP A 50 -5.58 6.57 11.28
C TRP A 50 -6.93 6.09 11.81
N ALA A 51 -7.59 6.84 12.70
CA ALA A 51 -8.91 6.47 13.22
C ALA A 51 -9.96 6.27 12.10
N VAL A 52 -9.83 7.00 11.00
CA VAL A 52 -10.67 6.84 9.81
C VAL A 52 -10.26 5.61 8.97
N ALA A 53 -8.97 5.37 8.82
CA ALA A 53 -8.43 4.29 7.98
C ALA A 53 -8.45 2.90 8.67
N GLU A 54 -8.35 2.83 10.00
CA GLU A 54 -8.22 1.59 10.77
C GLU A 54 -9.39 0.63 10.51
N GLY A 55 -10.63 1.14 10.60
CA GLY A 55 -11.83 0.35 10.29
C GLY A 55 -11.92 -0.07 8.81
N GLY A 56 -11.22 0.65 7.92
CA GLY A 56 -11.15 0.37 6.49
C GLY A 56 -10.48 -0.96 6.18
N VAL A 57 -9.46 -1.38 6.95
CA VAL A 57 -8.76 -2.66 6.72
C VAL A 57 -9.69 -3.85 6.96
N ALA A 58 -10.41 -3.87 8.08
CA ALA A 58 -11.37 -4.92 8.38
C ALA A 58 -12.53 -4.92 7.38
N LEU A 59 -13.00 -3.74 6.98
CA LEU A 59 -14.04 -3.58 5.98
C LEU A 59 -13.60 -4.12 4.60
N LEU A 60 -12.36 -3.86 4.17
CA LEU A 60 -11.83 -4.37 2.91
C LEU A 60 -11.88 -5.89 2.82
N TRP A 61 -11.47 -6.59 3.89
CA TRP A 61 -11.55 -8.05 3.96
C TRP A 61 -13.00 -8.54 3.94
N ALA A 62 -13.90 -7.90 4.69
CA ALA A 62 -15.31 -8.25 4.64
C ALA A 62 -15.93 -8.05 3.24
N LEU A 63 -15.55 -6.99 2.52
CA LEU A 63 -15.99 -6.75 1.14
C LEU A 63 -15.40 -7.78 0.18
N PHE A 64 -14.14 -8.17 0.37
CA PHE A 64 -13.49 -9.22 -0.40
C PHE A 64 -14.18 -10.58 -0.23
N ASP A 65 -14.52 -10.96 1.00
CA ASP A 65 -15.23 -12.22 1.27
C ASP A 65 -16.57 -12.27 0.52
N ARG A 66 -17.31 -11.14 0.48
CA ARG A 66 -18.55 -11.03 -0.30
C ARG A 66 -18.32 -11.14 -1.79
N TYR A 67 -17.24 -10.55 -2.31
CA TYR A 67 -16.85 -10.69 -3.70
C TYR A 67 -16.53 -12.16 -4.05
N ALA A 68 -15.73 -12.83 -3.20
CA ALA A 68 -15.34 -14.22 -3.38
C ALA A 68 -16.54 -15.17 -3.30
N GLU A 69 -17.46 -14.95 -2.36
CA GLU A 69 -18.71 -15.71 -2.21
C GLU A 69 -19.61 -15.60 -3.45
N ALA A 70 -19.79 -14.39 -3.98
CA ALA A 70 -20.57 -14.15 -5.19
C ALA A 70 -19.96 -14.83 -6.42
N LEU A 71 -18.63 -14.75 -6.57
CA LEU A 71 -17.92 -15.42 -7.67
C LEU A 71 -17.98 -16.95 -7.54
N ALA A 72 -17.84 -17.50 -6.33
CA ALA A 72 -17.98 -18.93 -6.07
C ALA A 72 -19.39 -19.42 -6.42
N SER A 73 -20.41 -18.64 -6.06
CA SER A 73 -21.82 -18.93 -6.40
C SER A 73 -22.04 -18.97 -7.92
N ALA A 74 -21.51 -18.00 -8.66
CA ALA A 74 -21.60 -17.98 -10.13
C ALA A 74 -20.88 -19.19 -10.77
N ARG A 75 -19.71 -19.57 -10.25
CA ARG A 75 -18.98 -20.77 -10.69
C ARG A 75 -19.77 -22.05 -10.41
N ALA A 76 -20.40 -22.15 -9.24
CA ALA A 76 -21.21 -23.30 -8.87
C ALA A 76 -22.43 -23.47 -9.78
N VAL A 77 -23.12 -22.38 -10.14
CA VAL A 77 -24.20 -22.41 -11.14
C VAL A 77 -23.68 -22.90 -12.49
N ARG A 78 -22.52 -22.38 -12.94
CA ARG A 78 -21.91 -22.77 -14.21
C ARG A 78 -21.46 -24.23 -14.26
N SER A 79 -21.05 -24.82 -13.13
CA SER A 79 -20.59 -26.21 -13.05
C SER A 79 -21.70 -27.25 -12.96
N ARG A 80 -22.98 -26.84 -12.78
CA ARG A 80 -24.12 -27.78 -12.69
C ARG A 80 -24.27 -28.66 -13.93
N ARG A 81 -23.98 -28.12 -15.12
CA ARG A 81 -24.19 -28.81 -16.39
C ARG A 81 -23.08 -28.52 -17.39
N THR A 82 -22.72 -29.54 -18.17
CA THR A 82 -21.78 -29.39 -19.30
C THR A 82 -22.31 -28.44 -20.36
N ARG A 83 -23.64 -28.36 -20.57
CA ARG A 83 -24.28 -27.42 -21.51
C ARG A 83 -25.39 -26.66 -20.78
N PRO A 84 -25.14 -25.39 -20.39
CA PRO A 84 -26.13 -24.58 -19.68
C PRO A 84 -27.39 -24.37 -20.51
N THR A 85 -28.54 -24.38 -19.84
CA THR A 85 -29.84 -24.02 -20.41
C THR A 85 -29.96 -22.50 -20.55
N ALA A 86 -30.92 -22.03 -21.35
CA ALA A 86 -31.18 -20.59 -21.49
C ALA A 86 -31.53 -19.91 -20.16
N ALA A 87 -32.21 -20.62 -19.26
CA ALA A 87 -32.54 -20.14 -17.91
C ALA A 87 -31.28 -19.99 -17.04
N GLU A 88 -30.35 -20.96 -17.08
CA GLU A 88 -29.07 -20.87 -16.35
C GLU A 88 -28.18 -19.76 -16.91
N LEU A 89 -28.17 -19.53 -18.23
CA LEU A 89 -27.44 -18.40 -18.82
C LEU A 89 -28.02 -17.05 -18.43
N ALA A 90 -29.34 -16.95 -18.26
CA ALA A 90 -29.99 -15.74 -17.75
C ALA A 90 -29.65 -15.52 -16.26
N GLU A 91 -29.71 -16.57 -15.43
CA GLU A 91 -29.30 -16.53 -14.02
C GLU A 91 -27.84 -16.08 -13.88
N LEU A 92 -26.93 -16.63 -14.71
CA LEU A 92 -25.52 -16.22 -14.73
C LEU A 92 -25.33 -14.78 -15.19
N GLY A 93 -26.09 -14.32 -16.17
CA GLY A 93 -26.07 -12.91 -16.60
C GLY A 93 -26.44 -11.95 -15.46
N GLU A 94 -27.49 -12.27 -14.70
CA GLU A 94 -27.94 -11.49 -13.54
C GLU A 94 -26.94 -11.55 -12.38
N LEU A 95 -26.32 -12.69 -12.11
CA LEU A 95 -25.30 -12.80 -11.06
C LEU A 95 -24.03 -12.01 -11.39
N LEU A 96 -23.64 -11.98 -12.68
CA LEU A 96 -22.39 -11.35 -13.13
C LEU A 96 -22.52 -9.86 -13.41
N SER A 97 -23.70 -9.41 -13.87
CA SER A 97 -23.94 -8.02 -14.29
C SER A 97 -25.00 -7.30 -13.46
N GLY A 98 -25.84 -8.04 -12.75
CA GLY A 98 -26.93 -7.50 -11.93
C GLY A 98 -26.50 -7.22 -10.48
N ARG A 99 -27.45 -6.66 -9.72
CA ARG A 99 -27.27 -6.31 -8.30
C ARG A 99 -27.52 -7.53 -7.42
N ALA A 100 -26.59 -8.49 -7.47
CA ALA A 100 -26.70 -9.77 -6.78
C ALA A 100 -26.03 -9.79 -5.40
N VAL A 101 -25.10 -8.88 -5.11
CA VAL A 101 -24.30 -8.93 -3.88
C VAL A 101 -24.90 -8.06 -2.79
N THR A 102 -25.21 -8.65 -1.64
CA THR A 102 -25.71 -7.92 -0.47
C THR A 102 -24.57 -7.46 0.41
N VAL A 103 -24.50 -6.15 0.68
CA VAL A 103 -23.44 -5.53 1.48
C VAL A 103 -24.05 -4.67 2.59
N SER A 104 -23.44 -4.72 3.78
CA SER A 104 -23.78 -3.83 4.89
C SER A 104 -23.15 -2.46 4.64
N GLY A 105 -23.92 -1.38 4.78
CA GLY A 105 -23.53 -0.03 4.33
C GLY A 105 -22.30 0.56 5.03
N GLY A 106 -21.10 0.28 4.52
CA GLY A 106 -19.84 0.97 4.85
C GLY A 106 -19.46 1.95 3.73
N ARG A 107 -19.95 3.19 3.80
CA ARG A 107 -19.57 4.23 2.82
C ARG A 107 -18.23 4.85 3.15
N LEU A 108 -17.49 5.25 2.11
CA LEU A 108 -16.29 6.05 2.27
C LEU A 108 -16.58 7.36 3.04
N PRO A 109 -15.64 7.85 3.86
CA PRO A 109 -15.79 9.08 4.65
C PRO A 109 -16.00 10.38 3.83
N GLU A 110 -15.72 10.39 2.53
CA GLU A 110 -15.83 11.60 1.68
C GLU A 110 -16.83 11.44 0.52
N ALA A 111 -18.04 10.97 0.83
CA ALA A 111 -19.22 11.19 -0.01
C ALA A 111 -20.36 11.89 0.78
N ALA A 112 -20.00 12.67 1.80
CA ALA A 112 -20.91 13.44 2.64
C ALA A 112 -21.48 14.71 1.96
N GLY A 113 -21.25 14.89 0.65
CA GLY A 113 -21.86 15.96 -0.15
C GLY A 113 -23.23 15.61 -0.74
N GLN A 114 -23.67 14.36 -0.66
CA GLN A 114 -25.01 13.93 -1.07
C GLN A 114 -25.89 13.75 0.16
N LEU A 115 -26.23 14.85 0.83
CA LEU A 115 -27.29 14.89 1.84
C LEU A 115 -28.59 14.39 1.19
N GLY A 116 -29.11 13.26 1.66
CA GLY A 116 -30.51 12.90 1.39
C GLY A 116 -30.84 11.42 1.28
N SER A 117 -29.87 10.50 1.21
CA SER A 117 -30.20 9.06 1.12
C SER A 117 -30.05 8.39 2.50
N PRO A 118 -31.13 7.81 3.07
CA PRO A 118 -31.05 7.15 4.37
C PRO A 118 -29.99 6.05 4.33
N ALA A 119 -29.26 5.87 5.44
CA ALA A 119 -28.30 4.79 5.60
C ALA A 119 -29.03 3.45 5.42
N ARG A 120 -29.00 2.89 4.21
CA ARG A 120 -29.48 1.52 3.98
C ARG A 120 -28.53 0.59 4.70
N LEU A 121 -29.03 -0.03 5.76
CA LEU A 121 -28.30 -1.04 6.54
C LEU A 121 -27.89 -2.23 5.68
N VAL A 122 -28.65 -2.52 4.62
CA VAL A 122 -28.35 -3.54 3.62
C VAL A 122 -28.68 -3.00 2.23
N GLU A 123 -27.74 -3.12 1.31
CA GLU A 123 -27.91 -2.77 -0.09
C GLU A 123 -27.48 -3.91 -1.00
N ARG A 124 -28.12 -3.99 -2.18
CA ARG A 124 -27.72 -4.89 -3.25
C ARG A 124 -26.90 -4.10 -4.26
N VAL A 125 -25.68 -4.54 -4.49
CA VAL A 125 -24.72 -3.93 -5.42
C VAL A 125 -24.28 -4.95 -6.46
N THR A 126 -23.80 -4.43 -7.58
CA THR A 126 -23.09 -5.23 -8.59
C THR A 126 -21.67 -5.56 -8.11
N LEU A 127 -21.02 -6.56 -8.71
CA LEU A 127 -19.60 -6.85 -8.46
C LEU A 127 -18.70 -5.66 -8.79
N ALA A 128 -19.03 -4.88 -9.83
CA ALA A 128 -18.28 -3.69 -10.21
C ALA A 128 -18.43 -2.55 -9.18
N GLU A 129 -19.63 -2.32 -8.66
CA GLU A 129 -19.88 -1.33 -7.59
C GLU A 129 -19.16 -1.73 -6.29
N LEU A 130 -19.11 -3.03 -5.98
CA LEU A 130 -18.34 -3.55 -4.85
C LEU A 130 -16.84 -3.31 -5.01
N LEU A 131 -16.30 -3.61 -6.20
CA LEU A 131 -14.91 -3.39 -6.54
C LEU A 131 -14.51 -1.93 -6.41
N GLU A 132 -15.33 -1.02 -6.92
CA GLU A 132 -15.11 0.43 -6.85
C GLU A 132 -15.06 0.92 -5.40
N ARG A 133 -15.94 0.39 -4.55
CA ARG A 133 -15.93 0.71 -3.13
C ARG A 133 -14.68 0.20 -2.43
N MET A 134 -14.26 -1.02 -2.74
CA MET A 134 -13.02 -1.57 -2.22
C MET A 134 -11.82 -0.75 -2.69
N ASN A 135 -11.78 -0.32 -3.96
CA ASN A 135 -10.75 0.59 -4.48
C ASN A 135 -10.67 1.89 -3.67
N GLY A 136 -11.81 2.51 -3.38
CA GLY A 136 -11.84 3.75 -2.60
C GLY A 136 -11.27 3.55 -1.20
N TRP A 137 -11.72 2.52 -0.48
CA TRP A 137 -11.21 2.23 0.86
C TRP A 137 -9.73 1.85 0.85
N TYR A 138 -9.30 1.06 -0.13
CA TYR A 138 -7.90 0.69 -0.32
C TYR A 138 -7.03 1.93 -0.53
N ALA A 139 -7.45 2.87 -1.38
CA ALA A 139 -6.74 4.12 -1.61
C ALA A 139 -6.57 4.95 -0.33
N VAL A 140 -7.64 5.08 0.47
CA VAL A 140 -7.59 5.81 1.76
C VAL A 140 -6.59 5.16 2.72
N VAL A 141 -6.64 3.84 2.88
CA VAL A 141 -5.78 3.12 3.83
C VAL A 141 -4.32 3.17 3.38
N VAL A 142 -4.04 2.84 2.12
CA VAL A 142 -2.66 2.81 1.62
C VAL A 142 -2.05 4.21 1.64
N GLU A 143 -2.80 5.27 1.33
CA GLU A 143 -2.26 6.63 1.42
C GLU A 143 -1.74 6.95 2.82
N VAL A 144 -2.51 6.62 3.87
CA VAL A 144 -2.10 6.84 5.26
C VAL A 144 -0.90 5.98 5.61
N VAL A 145 -0.97 4.69 5.34
CA VAL A 145 0.06 3.71 5.70
C VAL A 145 1.40 4.01 4.99
N SER A 146 1.37 4.35 3.70
CA SER A 146 2.57 4.68 2.94
C SER A 146 3.15 6.04 3.32
N ALA A 147 2.31 7.04 3.64
CA ALA A 147 2.79 8.34 4.12
C ALA A 147 3.52 8.22 5.47
N VAL A 148 2.97 7.42 6.38
CA VAL A 148 3.58 7.13 7.68
C VAL A 148 4.91 6.39 7.51
N ASP A 149 4.94 5.33 6.69
CA ASP A 149 6.14 4.57 6.40
C ASP A 149 7.26 5.41 5.80
N ALA A 150 6.94 6.31 4.87
CA ALA A 150 7.91 7.21 4.26
C ALA A 150 8.58 8.14 5.30
N VAL A 151 7.85 8.57 6.33
CA VAL A 151 8.41 9.40 7.41
C VAL A 151 9.24 8.54 8.37
N TRP A 152 8.69 7.44 8.85
CA TRP A 152 9.33 6.58 9.86
C TRP A 152 10.55 5.81 9.34
N SER A 153 10.61 5.50 8.04
CA SER A 153 11.79 4.87 7.43
C SER A 153 13.00 5.82 7.32
N ALA A 154 12.79 7.14 7.41
CA ALA A 154 13.84 8.13 7.15
C ALA A 154 14.18 9.02 8.34
N LEU A 155 13.18 9.69 8.94
CA LEU A 155 13.43 10.75 9.93
C LEU A 155 13.99 10.25 11.27
N PRO A 156 13.48 9.18 11.89
CA PRO A 156 14.00 8.65 13.14
C PRO A 156 15.51 8.41 13.10
N ALA A 157 15.97 7.60 12.13
CA ALA A 157 17.38 7.26 11.98
C ALA A 157 18.24 8.49 11.71
N ARG A 158 17.74 9.47 10.95
CA ARG A 158 18.49 10.71 10.68
C ARG A 158 18.65 11.59 11.92
N ILE A 159 17.63 11.66 12.77
CA ILE A 159 17.73 12.38 14.05
C ILE A 159 18.68 11.65 14.99
N ASP A 160 18.62 10.32 15.04
CA ASP A 160 19.53 9.51 15.87
C ASP A 160 21.00 9.74 15.46
N LEU A 161 21.29 9.88 14.16
CA LEU A 161 22.63 10.26 13.66
C LEU A 161 23.05 11.66 14.11
N LEU A 162 22.14 12.65 14.07
CA LEU A 162 22.42 14.02 14.52
C LEU A 162 22.67 14.07 16.03
N LEU A 163 21.90 13.33 16.83
CA LEU A 163 22.12 13.20 18.26
C LEU A 163 23.48 12.56 18.58
N ALA A 164 23.87 11.52 17.84
CA ALA A 164 25.18 10.90 18.00
C ALA A 164 26.32 11.87 17.69
N GLU A 165 26.19 12.66 16.62
CA GLU A 165 27.20 13.66 16.26
C GLU A 165 27.26 14.81 17.26
N LEU A 166 26.12 15.28 17.74
CA LEU A 166 26.05 16.28 18.79
C LEU A 166 26.74 15.80 20.08
N GLY A 167 26.56 14.54 20.44
CA GLY A 167 27.28 13.92 21.55
C GLY A 167 28.80 13.94 21.37
N ARG A 168 29.31 13.73 20.15
CA ARG A 168 30.75 13.87 19.86
C ARG A 168 31.23 15.30 20.02
N VAL A 169 30.47 16.28 19.53
CA VAL A 169 30.78 17.71 19.67
C VAL A 169 30.81 18.11 21.15
N GLN A 170 29.84 17.65 21.95
CA GLN A 170 29.79 17.90 23.39
C GLN A 170 31.03 17.32 24.10
N MET A 171 31.44 16.09 23.75
CA MET A 171 32.66 15.49 24.31
C MET A 171 33.92 16.29 23.97
N LEU A 172 34.02 16.81 22.74
CA LEU A 172 35.12 17.68 22.33
C LEU A 172 35.10 19.01 23.09
N ALA A 173 33.93 19.64 23.21
CA ALA A 173 33.75 20.88 23.97
C ALA A 173 34.19 20.72 25.43
N LEU A 174 33.80 19.62 26.07
CA LEU A 174 34.23 19.28 27.43
C LEU A 174 35.75 19.17 27.55
N SER A 175 36.42 18.60 26.55
CA SER A 175 37.89 18.44 26.56
C SER A 175 38.66 19.76 26.48
N VAL A 176 38.07 20.80 25.91
CA VAL A 176 38.63 22.17 25.86
C VAL A 176 38.11 23.07 26.98
N GLY A 177 37.40 22.51 27.96
CA GLY A 177 36.94 23.24 29.16
C GLY A 177 35.58 23.93 29.03
N VAL A 178 34.86 23.74 27.91
CA VAL A 178 33.49 24.24 27.74
C VAL A 178 32.54 23.30 28.50
N ARG A 179 32.04 23.76 29.66
CA ARG A 179 31.22 22.95 30.58
C ARG A 179 29.81 23.52 30.75
N PRO A 180 28.78 22.66 30.88
CA PRO A 180 27.42 23.08 31.17
C PRO A 180 27.34 23.95 32.44
N GLY A 181 26.51 24.99 32.42
CA GLY A 181 26.31 25.95 33.50
C GLY A 181 27.46 26.93 33.73
N SER A 182 28.62 26.72 33.09
CA SER A 182 29.79 27.60 33.19
C SER A 182 30.11 28.32 31.88
N HIS A 183 29.62 27.82 30.74
CA HIS A 183 29.91 28.36 29.42
C HIS A 183 28.66 28.32 28.53
N PRO A 184 28.24 29.45 27.91
CA PRO A 184 26.99 29.52 27.15
C PRO A 184 26.93 28.52 25.99
N LEU A 185 28.03 28.30 25.27
CA LEU A 185 28.08 27.27 24.21
C LEU A 185 27.74 25.85 24.72
N ALA A 186 28.10 25.49 25.96
CA ALA A 186 27.75 24.18 26.49
C ALA A 186 26.24 24.06 26.73
N ASP A 187 25.63 25.15 27.19
CA ASP A 187 24.19 25.22 27.44
C ASP A 187 23.40 25.21 26.11
N GLU A 188 23.88 25.92 25.08
CA GLU A 188 23.31 25.87 23.72
C GLU A 188 23.37 24.46 23.10
N LEU A 189 24.47 23.73 23.31
CA LEU A 189 24.60 22.34 22.84
C LEU A 189 23.66 21.39 23.59
N ALA A 190 23.43 21.61 24.88
CA ALA A 190 22.47 20.84 25.67
C ALA A 190 21.03 21.13 25.21
N GLU A 191 20.68 22.40 25.01
CA GLU A 191 19.37 22.81 24.49
C GLU A 191 19.11 22.23 23.09
N LEU A 192 20.13 22.17 22.23
CA LEU A 192 20.01 21.53 20.92
C LEU A 192 19.74 20.02 21.04
N ALA A 193 20.37 19.34 22.01
CA ALA A 193 20.13 17.92 22.25
C ALA A 193 18.70 17.66 22.73
N ASP A 194 18.20 18.50 23.63
CA ASP A 194 16.81 18.44 24.11
C ASP A 194 15.82 18.68 22.97
N ARG A 195 16.06 19.68 22.11
CA ARG A 195 15.23 19.95 20.93
C ARG A 195 15.23 18.80 19.94
N LEU A 196 16.38 18.16 19.69
CA LEU A 196 16.44 17.00 18.79
C LEU A 196 15.74 15.77 19.39
N THR A 197 15.87 15.54 20.70
CA THR A 197 15.14 14.49 21.41
C THR A 197 13.63 14.73 21.38
N ALA A 198 13.19 15.98 21.59
CA ALA A 198 11.79 16.35 21.48
C ALA A 198 11.25 16.11 20.05
N LEU A 199 12.00 16.55 19.03
CA LEU A 199 11.64 16.29 17.63
C LEU A 199 11.57 14.79 17.33
N ARG A 200 12.48 13.98 17.88
CA ARG A 200 12.47 12.52 17.74
C ARG A 200 11.19 11.91 18.30
N SER A 201 10.70 12.42 19.43
CA SER A 201 9.44 11.97 20.04
C SER A 201 8.23 12.40 19.20
N GLU A 202 8.23 13.62 18.66
CA GLU A 202 7.17 14.15 17.80
C GLU A 202 7.06 13.35 16.50
N VAL A 203 8.19 13.03 15.86
CA VAL A 203 8.22 12.21 14.63
C VAL A 203 7.60 10.82 14.84
N VAL A 204 7.81 10.21 16.02
CA VAL A 204 7.23 8.89 16.34
C VAL A 204 5.75 9.02 16.64
N ALA A 205 5.34 10.05 17.37
CA ALA A 205 3.96 10.19 17.79
C ALA A 205 3.04 10.73 16.69
N ASP A 206 3.52 11.63 15.83
CA ASP A 206 2.75 12.25 14.74
C ASP A 206 3.57 12.44 13.43
N PRO A 207 3.95 11.34 12.74
CA PRO A 207 4.66 11.42 11.46
C PRO A 207 3.91 12.21 10.38
N LEU A 208 2.57 12.16 10.34
CA LEU A 208 1.77 12.83 9.30
C LEU A 208 1.74 14.35 9.44
N ALA A 209 2.07 14.91 10.61
CA ALA A 209 2.31 16.35 10.74
C ALA A 209 3.52 16.82 9.93
N LEU A 210 4.50 15.93 9.73
CA LEU A 210 5.74 16.20 9.00
C LEU A 210 5.67 15.76 7.54
N TRP A 211 4.66 14.97 7.19
CA TRP A 211 4.45 14.49 5.83
C TRP A 211 4.01 15.63 4.90
N ARG A 212 4.70 15.76 3.77
CA ARG A 212 4.31 16.62 2.65
C ARG A 212 4.22 15.77 1.41
N PRO A 213 3.04 15.66 0.76
CA PRO A 213 2.95 14.95 -0.51
C PRO A 213 3.90 15.61 -1.50
N ALA A 214 4.75 14.79 -2.14
CA ALA A 214 5.62 15.28 -3.20
C ALA A 214 4.74 15.90 -4.29
N ARG A 215 4.83 17.22 -4.47
CA ARG A 215 4.14 17.90 -5.56
C ARG A 215 4.85 17.45 -6.83
N VAL A 216 4.27 16.51 -7.58
CA VAL A 216 4.76 16.15 -8.91
C VAL A 216 4.78 17.46 -9.71
N PRO A 217 5.95 17.92 -10.23
CA PRO A 217 5.96 19.08 -11.09
C PRO A 217 5.07 18.75 -12.28
N ALA A 218 4.00 19.51 -12.47
CA ALA A 218 3.22 19.46 -13.69
C ALA A 218 4.23 19.57 -14.83
N GLN A 219 4.25 18.58 -15.72
CA GLN A 219 5.07 18.61 -16.91
C GLN A 219 4.62 19.82 -17.72
N ALA A 220 5.30 20.96 -17.53
CA ALA A 220 5.09 22.15 -18.32
C ALA A 220 5.28 21.75 -19.77
N GLY A 221 4.22 21.90 -20.56
CA GLY A 221 4.19 21.53 -21.96
C GLY A 221 5.40 22.10 -22.68
N ARG A 222 6.31 21.22 -23.12
CA ARG A 222 7.35 21.58 -24.06
C ARG A 222 6.66 21.76 -25.40
N GLY A 223 6.31 23.01 -25.70
CA GLY A 223 5.94 23.44 -27.03
C GLY A 223 7.00 23.01 -28.04
N SER A 224 6.54 22.57 -29.19
CA SER A 224 7.34 22.25 -30.35
C SER A 224 8.13 23.46 -30.81
N GLU A 225 9.46 23.41 -30.69
CA GLU A 225 10.33 24.17 -31.57
C GLU A 225 11.58 23.36 -31.88
N ALA A 226 11.74 23.06 -33.16
CA ALA A 226 12.90 22.39 -33.72
C ALA A 226 14.09 23.33 -33.70
N ALA A 227 15.17 22.94 -33.02
CA ALA A 227 16.51 23.44 -33.29
C ALA A 227 17.55 22.36 -32.97
N ALA A 228 18.38 22.09 -33.96
CA ALA A 228 19.42 21.09 -34.00
C ALA A 228 20.59 21.37 -33.03
N TRP A 229 21.10 20.35 -32.32
CA TRP A 229 22.39 19.69 -32.60
C TRP A 229 22.86 18.75 -31.46
N SER A 230 23.56 17.70 -31.89
CA SER A 230 24.57 16.84 -31.22
C SER A 230 24.22 15.96 -30.00
N SER A 231 24.41 14.64 -30.20
CA SER A 231 24.39 13.53 -29.22
C SER A 231 25.64 13.50 -28.28
N PRO A 232 25.78 12.50 -27.38
CA PRO A 232 25.35 12.49 -25.98
C PRO A 232 26.55 12.38 -25.00
N PRO A 233 26.32 12.32 -23.67
CA PRO A 233 26.74 11.09 -23.00
C PRO A 233 25.66 10.51 -22.08
N ALA A 234 25.77 9.20 -21.86
CA ALA A 234 24.80 8.33 -21.21
C ALA A 234 24.31 8.83 -19.85
N PRO A 235 23.02 8.68 -19.51
CA PRO A 235 22.58 8.79 -18.14
C PRO A 235 22.68 7.44 -17.42
N SER A 236 23.40 7.50 -16.31
CA SER A 236 23.29 6.66 -15.14
C SER A 236 21.84 6.32 -14.78
N THR A 237 21.69 5.10 -14.29
CA THR A 237 20.49 4.54 -13.68
C THR A 237 19.93 5.47 -12.60
N PRO A 238 18.66 5.92 -12.69
CA PRO A 238 17.94 6.34 -11.50
C PRO A 238 17.30 5.14 -10.83
N ALA A 239 17.42 5.13 -9.51
CA ALA A 239 16.84 4.18 -8.57
C ALA A 239 15.36 3.94 -8.82
N ALA A 240 14.94 2.71 -8.53
CA ALA A 240 13.57 2.27 -8.46
C ALA A 240 12.73 3.28 -7.66
N THR A 241 12.03 4.14 -8.40
CA THR A 241 10.83 4.77 -7.89
C THR A 241 9.85 3.62 -7.78
N THR A 242 9.56 3.18 -6.56
CA THR A 242 8.50 2.20 -6.31
C THR A 242 7.20 2.89 -6.75
N GLY A 243 6.86 2.70 -8.03
CA GLY A 243 5.61 3.14 -8.60
C GLY A 243 4.54 2.21 -8.10
N TRP A 244 3.81 2.62 -7.06
CA TRP A 244 2.61 1.93 -6.62
C TRP A 244 1.42 2.53 -7.36
N ALA A 245 1.32 2.20 -8.65
CA ALA A 245 0.08 2.22 -9.41
C ALA A 245 -0.42 0.76 -9.46
N ALA A 246 -1.69 0.41 -9.29
CA ALA A 246 -2.91 1.17 -9.63
C ALA A 246 -4.12 0.63 -8.82
N PRO A 247 -5.27 1.36 -8.85
CA PRO A 247 -6.58 0.74 -8.68
C PRO A 247 -6.72 -0.43 -9.66
N TRP A 248 -7.25 -1.57 -9.22
CA TRP A 248 -7.58 -2.68 -10.13
C TRP A 248 -8.62 -2.16 -11.15
N THR A 249 -8.20 -1.82 -12.36
CA THR A 249 -9.12 -1.22 -13.33
C THR A 249 -10.05 -2.29 -13.90
N THR A 250 -11.34 -1.96 -13.98
CA THR A 250 -12.38 -2.72 -14.69
C THR A 250 -12.22 -2.72 -16.22
N SER A 251 -11.17 -2.08 -16.74
CA SER A 251 -10.91 -1.99 -18.18
C SER A 251 -9.85 -3.01 -18.57
N GLY A 252 -10.28 -4.00 -19.36
CA GLY A 252 -9.40 -5.00 -19.93
C GLY A 252 -8.30 -4.36 -20.77
N SER A 253 -7.09 -4.30 -20.23
CA SER A 253 -5.85 -4.22 -20.99
C SER A 253 -4.62 -4.48 -20.12
N SER A 254 -3.95 -5.58 -20.43
CA SER A 254 -2.50 -5.79 -20.31
C SER A 254 -1.86 -5.63 -18.92
N TRP A 255 -1.72 -6.75 -18.20
CA TRP A 255 -0.54 -7.00 -17.38
C TRP A 255 0.30 -8.10 -18.02
N ARG A 256 1.42 -7.72 -18.65
CA ARG A 256 2.60 -8.59 -18.76
C ARG A 256 3.35 -8.46 -17.44
N GLY A 257 3.66 -9.61 -16.86
CA GLY A 257 4.25 -9.71 -15.54
C GLY A 257 5.61 -9.03 -15.41
N CYS A 258 5.85 -8.51 -14.21
CA CYS A 258 7.17 -8.40 -13.62
C CYS A 258 7.19 -9.22 -12.33
N CYS A 259 7.25 -10.55 -12.48
CA CYS A 259 7.81 -11.43 -11.46
C CYS A 259 9.32 -11.45 -11.66
N GLY A 260 10.04 -10.55 -10.99
CA GLY A 260 11.49 -10.61 -10.87
C GLY A 260 11.87 -11.52 -9.71
N CYS A 261 11.87 -12.84 -9.93
CA CYS A 261 12.52 -13.78 -9.03
C CYS A 261 14.04 -13.60 -9.17
N ALA A 262 14.67 -13.01 -8.15
CA ALA A 262 16.11 -13.08 -7.97
C ALA A 262 16.48 -14.47 -7.42
N THR A 263 16.72 -15.44 -8.29
CA THR A 263 17.45 -16.67 -7.96
C THR A 263 18.94 -16.41 -8.10
N SER A 264 19.66 -16.42 -6.99
CA SER A 264 21.13 -16.48 -6.97
C SER A 264 21.62 -17.83 -7.50
N PRO A 265 22.75 -17.88 -8.25
CA PRO A 265 23.31 -19.14 -8.73
C PRO A 265 24.10 -19.85 -7.62
N THR A 266 23.70 -21.07 -7.29
CA THR A 266 24.53 -21.98 -6.49
C THR A 266 25.53 -22.66 -7.43
N SER A 267 26.82 -22.46 -7.16
CA SER A 267 27.94 -23.01 -7.90
C SER A 267 28.11 -24.52 -7.68
N ALA A 268 28.79 -25.12 -8.65
CA ALA A 268 28.81 -26.53 -8.96
C ALA A 268 29.52 -27.42 -7.94
N SER A 269 28.94 -28.62 -7.84
CA SER A 269 29.47 -29.88 -7.34
C SER A 269 30.88 -30.23 -7.85
N SER A 270 31.77 -30.61 -6.93
CA SER A 270 32.78 -31.66 -7.17
C SER A 270 32.75 -32.70 -6.04
N ARG A 271 32.51 -33.95 -6.47
CA ARG A 271 32.71 -35.27 -5.83
C ARG A 271 34.07 -35.37 -5.14
N SER A 272 34.41 -36.18 -4.12
CA SER A 272 33.86 -37.27 -3.27
C SER A 272 35.04 -37.65 -2.30
N PRO A 273 35.08 -38.76 -1.53
CA PRO A 273 34.17 -39.35 -0.54
C PRO A 273 34.84 -39.65 0.85
N THR A 274 34.01 -40.12 1.80
CA THR A 274 34.30 -41.06 2.93
C THR A 274 35.33 -40.71 4.02
N CYS A 275 34.86 -40.62 5.28
CA CYS A 275 35.15 -41.65 6.30
C CYS A 275 34.27 -41.50 7.55
N SER A 276 33.87 -42.66 8.06
CA SER A 276 33.13 -42.95 9.28
C SER A 276 33.70 -42.25 10.53
N SER A 277 32.82 -41.96 11.50
CA SER A 277 32.72 -42.71 12.77
C SER A 277 31.71 -42.03 13.70
N ALA A 278 30.71 -42.80 14.14
CA ALA A 278 29.87 -42.51 15.29
C ALA A 278 30.45 -43.25 16.52
N PRO A 279 29.77 -43.30 17.68
CA PRO A 279 29.71 -42.23 18.68
C PRO A 279 30.19 -42.74 20.06
N THR A 280 30.28 -41.85 21.04
CA THR A 280 29.91 -42.17 22.43
C THR A 280 29.44 -40.90 23.12
#